data_AF-A0AAD5WHT9-F1
#
_entry.id   AF-A0AAD5WHT9-F1
#
_cell.length_a   1.000
_cell.length_b   1.000
_cell.length_c   1.000
_cell.angle_alpha   90.00
_cell.angle_beta   90.00
_cell.angle_gamma   90.00
#
_symmetry.space_group_name_H-M   'P 1'
#
loop_
_entity.id
_entity.type
_entity.pdbx_description
1 polymer ?
#
loop_
_entity_poly.entity_id
_entity_poly.type
_entity_poly.pdbx_seq_one_letter_code
_entity_poly.pdbx_strand_id
1 'polypeptide(L)'
;MSLQLGRLRAVHPHWDEICGQLLNGAYYRLLDRSDKLLMTLQRQVPANPKLHYPTTVLTSIQVHVLNPIDIMRAVLDEGVCCFPYGAILDKTNALLDQIELMLHGGEQDNVKWEPVALLAKRASLHYRTYLERIMEERLGEGLRLKAAQRILRLDSFLVESTVTKLEKDTSKARDELKWELEQLQQAERPTKKGQSTIES
;
A
#
# COMPACT_ATOMS: atom_id res chain seq x y z
N MET A 1 -9.56 -23.69 16.29
CA MET A 1 -8.88 -24.60 15.35
C MET A 1 -7.62 -23.91 14.88
N SER A 2 -6.45 -24.30 15.41
CA SER A 2 -5.18 -23.61 15.19
C SER A 2 -4.61 -23.96 13.81
N LEU A 3 -4.80 -23.08 12.83
CA LEU A 3 -4.12 -23.20 11.55
C LEU A 3 -2.63 -22.88 11.75
N GLN A 4 -1.76 -23.88 11.57
CA GLN A 4 -0.31 -23.69 11.49
C GLN A 4 0.04 -22.89 10.23
N LEU A 5 0.49 -21.64 10.42
CA LEU A 5 1.03 -20.74 9.39
C LEU A 5 2.07 -21.41 8.45
N GLY A 6 2.76 -22.46 8.93
CA GLY A 6 3.72 -23.24 8.14
C GLY A 6 3.13 -24.06 6.99
N ARG A 7 1.83 -24.40 6.98
CA ARG A 7 1.17 -25.11 5.86
C ARG A 7 0.60 -24.18 4.78
N LEU A 8 0.31 -22.92 5.12
CA LEU A 8 -0.06 -21.87 4.16
C LEU A 8 1.13 -21.42 3.28
N ARG A 9 2.36 -21.74 3.70
CA ARG A 9 3.64 -21.41 3.04
C ARG A 9 3.86 -22.06 1.66
N ALA A 10 2.91 -22.86 1.17
CA ALA A 10 2.96 -23.47 -0.16
C ALA A 10 2.30 -22.62 -1.27
N VAL A 11 1.79 -21.41 -0.99
CA VAL A 11 0.74 -20.83 -1.86
C VAL A 11 0.93 -19.32 -2.10
N HIS A 12 1.08 -18.96 -3.37
CA HIS A 12 0.96 -17.62 -3.99
C HIS A 12 2.26 -16.78 -4.17
N PRO A 13 2.57 -16.28 -5.39
CA PRO A 13 3.75 -15.44 -5.69
C PRO A 13 3.85 -14.14 -4.88
N HIS A 14 2.73 -13.68 -4.32
CA HIS A 14 2.62 -12.44 -3.54
C HIS A 14 2.46 -12.69 -2.03
N TRP A 15 2.85 -13.86 -1.53
CA TRP A 15 2.68 -14.23 -0.12
C TRP A 15 3.26 -13.19 0.84
N ASP A 16 4.47 -12.69 0.58
CA ASP A 16 5.12 -11.70 1.45
C ASP A 16 4.40 -10.35 1.45
N GLU A 17 3.86 -9.94 0.30
CA GLU A 17 3.07 -8.71 0.15
C GLU A 17 1.71 -8.81 0.87
N ILE A 18 1.02 -9.95 0.75
CA ILE A 18 -0.23 -10.23 1.45
C ILE A 18 0.01 -10.27 2.97
N CYS A 19 1.10 -10.92 3.40
CA CYS A 19 1.50 -10.92 4.81
C CYS A 19 1.79 -9.51 5.31
N GLY A 20 2.51 -8.68 4.54
CA GLY A 20 2.78 -7.28 4.88
C GLY A 20 1.49 -6.48 5.10
N GLN A 21 0.55 -6.55 4.15
CA GLN A 21 -0.74 -5.86 4.24
C GLN A 21 -1.58 -6.32 5.45
N LEU A 22 -1.67 -7.63 5.69
CA LEU A 22 -2.42 -8.18 6.83
C LEU A 22 -1.80 -7.76 8.17
N LEU A 23 -0.47 -7.75 8.26
CA LEU A 23 0.27 -7.34 9.45
C LEU A 23 0.12 -5.85 9.73
N ASN A 24 0.17 -5.00 8.71
CA ASN A 24 -0.09 -3.57 8.86
C ASN A 24 -1.53 -3.29 9.29
N GLY A 25 -2.50 -3.96 8.68
CA GLY A 25 -3.89 -3.89 9.12
C GLY A 25 -4.07 -4.36 10.57
N ALA A 26 -3.40 -5.44 10.97
CA ALA A 26 -3.43 -5.93 12.34
C ALA A 26 -2.80 -4.95 13.34
N TYR A 27 -1.69 -4.32 12.97
CA TYR A 27 -1.05 -3.29 13.79
C TYR A 27 -1.94 -2.08 14.03
N TYR A 28 -2.57 -1.51 13.00
CA TYR A 28 -3.46 -0.37 13.19
C TYR A 28 -4.67 -0.70 14.06
N ARG A 29 -5.24 -1.91 13.91
CA ARG A 29 -6.30 -2.38 14.81
C ARG A 29 -5.82 -2.54 16.26
N LEU A 30 -4.61 -3.07 16.45
CA LEU A 30 -3.99 -3.21 17.76
C LEU A 30 -3.76 -1.84 18.41
N LEU A 31 -3.28 -0.85 17.64
CA LEU A 31 -3.04 0.52 18.10
C LEU A 31 -4.35 1.17 18.55
N ASP A 32 -5.37 1.16 17.69
CA ASP A 32 -6.70 1.71 18.00
C ASP A 32 -7.31 1.05 19.24
N ARG A 33 -7.17 -0.27 19.38
CA ARG A 33 -7.61 -1.01 20.58
C ARG A 33 -6.85 -0.57 21.83
N SER A 34 -5.53 -0.48 21.76
CA SER A 34 -4.66 -0.03 22.84
C SER A 34 -5.04 1.38 23.32
N ASP A 35 -5.27 2.32 22.39
CA ASP A 35 -5.59 3.70 22.72
C ASP A 35 -6.97 3.82 23.38
N LYS A 36 -7.98 3.11 22.86
CA LYS A 36 -9.31 3.04 23.48
C LYS A 36 -9.26 2.46 24.89
N LEU A 37 -8.48 1.42 25.09
CA LEU A 37 -8.31 0.78 26.40
C LEU A 37 -7.63 1.74 27.38
N LEU A 38 -6.59 2.46 26.95
CA LEU A 38 -5.88 3.43 27.78
C LEU A 38 -6.79 4.60 28.18
N MET A 39 -7.52 5.18 27.23
CA MET A 39 -8.49 6.24 27.51
C MET A 39 -9.53 5.79 28.55
N THR A 40 -10.01 4.57 28.41
CA THR A 40 -11.02 4.00 29.32
C THR A 40 -10.45 3.80 30.73
N LEU A 41 -9.25 3.22 30.82
CA LEU A 41 -8.54 3.04 32.08
C LEU A 41 -8.28 4.38 32.77
N GLN A 42 -7.67 5.35 32.08
CA GLN A 42 -7.35 6.67 32.63
C GLN A 42 -8.59 7.41 33.14
N ARG A 43 -9.73 7.30 32.44
CA ARG A 43 -10.99 7.91 32.89
C ARG A 43 -11.54 7.27 34.17
N GLN A 44 -11.33 5.97 34.35
CA GLN A 44 -11.88 5.22 35.49
C GLN A 44 -10.94 5.16 36.70
N VAL A 45 -9.62 5.37 36.51
CA VAL A 45 -8.61 5.34 37.58
C VAL A 45 -8.96 6.22 38.79
N PRO A 46 -9.45 7.48 38.64
CA PRO A 46 -9.81 8.30 39.80
C PRO A 46 -10.93 7.70 40.66
N ALA A 47 -11.85 6.96 40.04
CA ALA A 47 -12.98 6.32 40.72
C ALA A 47 -12.64 4.88 41.20
N ASN A 48 -11.66 4.23 40.58
CA ASN A 48 -11.21 2.89 40.92
C ASN A 48 -9.67 2.82 40.95
N PRO A 49 -9.05 3.06 42.12
CA PRO A 49 -7.59 3.05 42.27
C PRO A 49 -6.92 1.73 41.89
N LYS A 50 -7.66 0.61 41.91
CA LYS A 50 -7.13 -0.69 41.47
C LYS A 50 -6.67 -0.63 40.02
N LEU A 51 -7.28 0.20 39.17
CA LEU A 51 -6.93 0.32 37.76
C LEU A 51 -5.56 0.99 37.50
N HIS A 52 -4.87 1.47 38.54
CA HIS A 52 -3.54 2.06 38.37
C HIS A 52 -2.54 1.06 37.77
N TYR A 53 -2.51 -0.18 38.26
CA TYR A 53 -1.61 -1.22 37.73
C TYR A 53 -1.82 -1.51 36.24
N PRO A 54 -3.04 -1.88 35.76
CA PRO A 54 -3.26 -2.12 34.34
C PRO A 54 -3.00 -0.87 33.47
N THR A 55 -3.21 0.34 34.00
CA THR A 55 -2.85 1.59 33.32
C THR A 55 -1.34 1.71 33.12
N THR A 56 -0.56 1.44 34.16
CA THR A 56 0.92 1.44 34.08
C THR A 56 1.42 0.38 33.10
N VAL A 57 0.90 -0.85 33.17
CA VAL A 57 1.28 -1.94 32.24
C VAL A 57 0.97 -1.56 30.80
N LEU A 58 -0.23 -1.04 30.51
CA LEU A 58 -0.59 -0.62 29.15
C LEU A 58 0.33 0.50 28.65
N THR A 59 0.70 1.43 29.51
CA THR A 59 1.64 2.51 29.18
C THR A 59 3.03 1.93 28.85
N SER A 60 3.50 0.95 29.63
CA SER A 60 4.76 0.24 29.34
C SER A 60 4.72 -0.52 28.01
N ILE A 61 3.59 -1.15 27.66
CA ILE A 61 3.41 -1.82 26.36
C ILE A 61 3.49 -0.80 25.22
N GLN A 62 2.82 0.35 25.32
CA GLN A 62 2.91 1.39 24.29
C GLN A 62 4.35 1.84 24.07
N VAL A 63 5.05 2.20 25.15
CA VAL A 63 6.41 2.75 25.08
C VAL A 63 7.44 1.71 24.65
N HIS A 64 7.36 0.48 25.15
CA HIS A 64 8.44 -0.50 25.00
C HIS A 64 8.15 -1.62 24.01
N VAL A 65 6.92 -1.74 23.51
CA VAL A 65 6.54 -2.74 22.50
C VAL A 65 6.09 -2.06 21.21
N LEU A 66 5.08 -1.18 21.28
CA LEU A 66 4.49 -0.57 20.09
C LEU A 66 5.40 0.48 19.44
N ASN A 67 6.09 1.32 20.21
CA ASN A 67 7.01 2.32 19.65
C ASN A 67 8.21 1.68 18.90
N PRO A 68 8.91 0.66 19.46
CA PRO A 68 9.96 -0.06 18.72
C PRO A 68 9.47 -0.71 17.42
N ILE A 69 8.21 -1.15 17.41
CA ILE A 69 7.52 -1.69 16.24
C ILE A 69 7.31 -0.61 15.18
N ASP A 70 6.84 0.57 15.56
CA ASP A 70 6.46 1.63 14.62
C ASP A 70 7.65 2.08 13.75
N ILE A 71 8.86 2.08 14.33
CA ILE A 71 10.12 2.34 13.62
C ILE A 71 10.34 1.37 12.43
N MET A 72 9.84 0.14 12.53
CA MET A 72 10.00 -0.88 11.48
C MET A 72 8.84 -0.92 10.48
N ARG A 73 7.83 -0.05 10.61
CA ARG A 73 6.60 -0.10 9.80
C ARG A 73 6.85 0.05 8.30
N ALA A 74 7.69 0.99 7.89
CA ALA A 74 8.00 1.24 6.47
C ALA A 74 8.61 0.01 5.77
N VAL A 75 9.26 -0.85 6.54
CA VAL A 75 9.95 -2.05 6.07
C VAL A 75 9.00 -3.23 5.94
N LEU A 76 7.95 -3.23 6.77
CA LEU A 76 6.89 -4.22 6.77
C LEU A 76 5.96 -4.03 5.57
N ASP A 77 5.78 -2.79 5.10
CA ASP A 77 5.10 -2.48 3.83
C ASP A 77 5.80 -3.19 2.64
N GLU A 78 7.11 -3.39 2.72
CA GLU A 78 7.92 -4.09 1.70
C GLU A 78 8.00 -5.61 1.95
N GLY A 79 7.22 -6.16 2.90
CA GLY A 79 7.19 -7.58 3.23
C GLY A 79 8.41 -8.10 4.00
N VAL A 80 9.31 -7.22 4.42
CA VAL A 80 10.53 -7.56 5.16
C VAL A 80 10.23 -7.61 6.66
N CYS A 81 10.78 -8.60 7.38
CA CYS A 81 10.57 -8.81 8.82
C CYS A 81 9.14 -9.19 9.26
N CYS A 82 8.30 -9.68 8.35
CA CYS A 82 6.90 -10.07 8.62
C CYS A 82 6.74 -11.09 9.78
N PHE A 83 7.65 -12.07 9.91
CA PHE A 83 7.57 -13.12 10.94
C PHE A 83 7.82 -12.65 12.38
N PRO A 84 8.97 -12.01 12.71
CA PRO A 84 9.19 -11.50 14.06
C PRO A 84 8.12 -10.45 14.42
N TYR A 85 7.64 -9.70 13.45
CA TYR A 85 6.61 -8.70 13.66
C TYR A 85 5.26 -9.30 14.06
N GLY A 86 4.75 -10.27 13.28
CA GLY A 86 3.50 -10.97 13.60
C GLY A 86 3.53 -11.60 15.00
N ALA A 87 4.65 -12.24 15.36
CA ALA A 87 4.80 -12.83 16.69
C ALA A 87 4.74 -11.80 17.83
N ILE A 88 5.26 -10.58 17.63
CA ILE A 88 5.16 -9.50 18.62
C ILE A 88 3.72 -8.99 18.68
N LEU A 89 3.04 -8.80 17.54
CA LEU A 89 1.64 -8.34 17.51
C LEU A 89 0.69 -9.34 18.19
N ASP A 90 0.85 -10.64 17.93
CA ASP A 90 0.04 -11.68 18.56
C ASP A 90 0.22 -11.69 20.09
N LYS A 91 1.47 -11.64 20.55
CA LYS A 91 1.78 -11.56 21.98
C LYS A 91 1.25 -10.28 22.60
N THR A 92 1.29 -9.17 21.88
CA THR A 92 0.77 -7.88 22.38
C THR A 92 -0.74 -7.90 22.50
N ASN A 93 -1.47 -8.49 21.53
CA ASN A 93 -2.91 -8.71 21.65
C ASN A 93 -3.26 -9.52 22.90
N ALA A 94 -2.53 -10.61 23.18
CA ALA A 94 -2.75 -11.41 24.38
C ALA A 94 -2.52 -10.64 25.69
N LEU A 95 -1.59 -9.67 25.70
CA LEU A 95 -1.41 -8.76 26.84
C LEU A 95 -2.58 -7.78 26.96
N LEU A 96 -3.09 -7.26 25.85
CA LEU A 96 -4.28 -6.39 25.87
C LEU A 96 -5.52 -7.13 26.36
N ASP A 97 -5.69 -8.40 26.00
CA ASP A 97 -6.78 -9.25 26.51
C ASP A 97 -6.73 -9.35 28.05
N GLN A 98 -5.54 -9.53 28.63
CA GLN A 98 -5.35 -9.57 30.09
C GLN A 98 -5.69 -8.23 30.75
N ILE A 99 -5.27 -7.12 30.15
CA ILE A 99 -5.56 -5.78 30.66
C ILE A 99 -7.06 -5.47 30.59
N GLU A 100 -7.74 -5.89 29.52
CA GLU A 100 -9.18 -5.73 29.36
C GLU A 100 -9.97 -6.56 30.38
N LEU A 101 -9.51 -7.79 30.70
CA LEU A 101 -10.08 -8.57 31.80
C LEU A 101 -9.95 -7.84 33.14
N MET A 102 -8.80 -7.22 33.42
CA MET A 102 -8.58 -6.44 34.65
C MET A 102 -9.48 -5.20 34.72
N LEU A 103 -9.75 -4.56 33.59
CA LEU A 103 -10.69 -3.43 33.50
C LEU A 103 -12.11 -3.86 33.91
N HIS A 104 -12.51 -5.08 33.59
CA HIS A 104 -13.83 -5.64 33.94
C HIS A 104 -13.89 -6.35 35.31
N GLY A 105 -12.88 -6.14 36.16
CA GLY A 105 -12.87 -6.67 37.52
C GLY A 105 -12.31 -8.09 37.65
N GLY A 106 -11.65 -8.61 36.61
CA GLY A 106 -10.83 -9.80 36.68
C GLY A 106 -9.65 -9.64 37.65
N GLU A 107 -9.04 -10.76 38.04
CA GLU A 107 -7.90 -10.74 38.96
C GLU A 107 -6.72 -9.96 38.37
N GLN A 108 -6.01 -9.24 39.24
CA GLN A 108 -4.76 -8.59 38.88
C GLN A 108 -3.64 -9.61 38.88
N ASP A 109 -3.51 -10.29 37.75
CA ASP A 109 -2.34 -11.10 37.46
C ASP A 109 -1.12 -10.22 37.19
N ASN A 110 0.06 -10.80 37.44
CA ASN A 110 1.32 -10.17 37.06
C ASN A 110 1.48 -10.26 35.52
N VAL A 111 1.02 -9.24 34.81
CA VAL A 111 1.09 -9.17 33.33
C VAL A 111 2.55 -9.06 32.91
N LYS A 112 3.09 -10.14 32.33
CA LYS A 112 4.49 -10.23 31.91
C LYS A 112 4.69 -9.62 30.52
N TRP A 113 4.79 -8.29 30.46
CA TRP A 113 5.01 -7.56 29.21
C TRP A 113 6.49 -7.48 28.81
N GLU A 114 7.42 -7.60 29.76
CA GLU A 114 8.86 -7.44 29.57
C GLU A 114 9.46 -8.41 28.54
N PRO A 115 9.07 -9.70 28.49
CA PRO A 115 9.56 -10.61 27.46
C PRO A 115 9.16 -10.15 26.05
N VAL A 116 7.98 -9.55 25.89
CA VAL A 116 7.49 -9.02 24.60
C VAL A 116 8.26 -7.75 24.24
N ALA A 117 8.52 -6.87 25.22
CA ALA A 117 9.37 -5.70 25.02
C ALA A 117 10.81 -6.05 24.62
N LEU A 118 11.38 -7.10 25.21
CA LEU A 118 12.70 -7.58 24.81
C LEU A 118 12.71 -8.08 23.36
N LEU A 119 11.67 -8.78 22.93
CA LEU A 119 11.52 -9.21 21.53
C LEU A 119 11.41 -8.00 20.59
N ALA A 120 10.56 -7.02 20.92
CA ALA A 120 10.40 -5.81 20.13
C ALA A 120 11.71 -5.02 20.02
N LYS A 121 12.45 -4.88 21.13
CA LYS A 121 13.77 -4.23 21.16
C LYS A 121 14.78 -4.97 20.28
N ARG A 122 14.84 -6.30 20.35
CA ARG A 122 15.77 -7.10 19.52
C ARG A 122 15.45 -6.98 18.04
N ALA A 123 14.17 -7.01 17.68
CA ALA A 123 13.72 -6.82 16.30
C ALA A 123 14.08 -5.42 15.78
N SER A 124 13.79 -4.38 16.56
CA SER A 124 14.11 -2.99 16.23
C SER A 124 15.63 -2.76 16.09
N LEU A 125 16.43 -3.35 16.98
CA LEU A 125 17.90 -3.28 16.89
C LEU A 125 18.41 -4.00 15.64
N HIS A 126 17.92 -5.22 15.37
CA HIS A 126 18.30 -5.96 14.18
C HIS A 126 17.99 -5.18 12.90
N TYR A 127 16.80 -4.56 12.85
CA TYR A 127 16.42 -3.68 11.75
C TYR A 127 17.43 -2.55 11.56
N ARG A 128 17.69 -1.76 12.60
CA ARG A 128 18.63 -0.63 12.53
C ARG A 128 20.05 -1.04 12.15
N THR A 129 20.54 -2.15 12.72
CA THR A 129 21.94 -2.56 12.52
C THR A 129 22.18 -3.17 11.14
N TYR A 130 21.22 -3.93 10.60
CA TYR A 130 21.49 -4.77 9.43
C TYR A 130 20.63 -4.46 8.21
N LEU A 131 19.43 -3.88 8.40
CA LEU A 131 18.44 -3.76 7.34
C LEU A 131 18.17 -2.33 6.92
N GLU A 132 18.25 -1.36 7.84
CA GLU A 132 17.87 0.04 7.61
C GLU A 132 18.48 0.62 6.32
N ARG A 133 19.81 0.53 6.14
CA ARG A 133 20.47 1.01 4.92
C ARG A 133 20.01 0.29 3.65
N ILE A 134 19.86 -1.03 3.69
CA ILE A 134 19.42 -1.83 2.54
C ILE A 134 17.99 -1.43 2.15
N MET A 135 17.16 -1.10 3.14
CA MET A 135 15.77 -0.70 2.97
C MET A 135 15.65 0.73 2.45
N GLU A 136 16.48 1.65 2.91
CA GLU A 136 16.58 3.00 2.32
C GLU A 136 16.95 2.94 0.84
N GLU A 137 17.94 2.12 0.48
CA GLU A 137 18.35 1.91 -0.92
C GLU A 137 17.19 1.35 -1.76
N ARG A 138 16.51 0.29 -1.27
CA ARG A 138 15.35 -0.31 -1.96
C ARG A 138 14.15 0.62 -2.09
N LEU A 139 13.78 1.33 -1.03
CA LEU A 139 12.68 2.30 -1.05
C LEU A 139 12.99 3.45 -2.02
N GLY A 140 14.25 3.90 -2.06
CA GLY A 140 14.73 4.88 -3.04
C GLY A 140 14.64 4.39 -4.49
N GLU A 141 15.01 3.14 -4.75
CA GLU A 141 14.84 2.50 -6.07
C GLU A 141 13.36 2.36 -6.45
N GLY A 142 12.51 1.93 -5.53
CA GLY A 142 11.06 1.80 -5.75
C GLY A 142 10.41 3.14 -6.12
N LEU A 143 10.81 4.23 -5.46
CA LEU A 143 10.39 5.59 -5.81
C LEU A 143 10.84 5.99 -7.22
N ARG A 144 12.10 5.74 -7.57
CA ARG A 144 12.63 6.01 -8.93
C ARG A 144 11.90 5.20 -10.00
N LEU A 145 11.61 3.93 -9.73
CA LEU A 145 10.93 3.04 -10.67
C LEU A 145 9.47 3.46 -10.89
N LYS A 146 8.75 3.84 -9.83
CA LYS A 146 7.39 4.40 -9.93
C LYS A 146 7.38 5.73 -10.69
N ALA A 147 8.39 6.58 -10.49
CA ALA A 147 8.54 7.83 -11.25
C ALA A 147 8.79 7.55 -12.74
N ALA A 148 9.70 6.62 -13.07
CA ALA A 148 9.98 6.20 -14.44
C ALA A 148 8.73 5.62 -15.13
N GLN A 149 7.95 4.78 -14.44
CA GLN A 149 6.68 4.27 -14.96
C GLN A 149 5.65 5.37 -15.23
N ARG A 150 5.57 6.40 -14.39
CA ARG A 150 4.69 7.56 -14.65
C ARG A 150 5.13 8.33 -15.89
N ILE A 151 6.44 8.55 -16.07
CA ILE A 151 6.98 9.21 -17.26
C ILE A 151 6.62 8.39 -18.52
N LEU A 152 6.87 7.08 -18.51
CA LEU A 152 6.53 6.20 -19.64
C LEU A 152 5.03 6.23 -19.99
N ARG A 153 4.15 6.33 -18.98
CA ARG A 153 2.70 6.46 -19.23
C ARG A 153 2.34 7.81 -19.85
N LEU A 154 2.99 8.90 -19.42
CA LEU A 154 2.80 10.22 -20.03
C LEU A 154 3.29 10.24 -21.47
N ASP A 155 4.44 9.61 -21.76
CA ASP A 155 4.96 9.46 -23.12
C ASP A 155 4.00 8.66 -24.00
N SER A 156 3.43 7.55 -23.49
CA SER A 156 2.41 6.78 -24.19
C SER A 156 1.18 7.63 -24.54
N PHE A 157 0.69 8.42 -23.58
CA PHE A 157 -0.45 9.31 -23.80
C PHE A 157 -0.14 10.41 -24.84
N LEU A 158 1.07 10.96 -24.80
CA LEU A 158 1.52 11.97 -25.78
C LEU A 158 1.59 11.38 -27.19
N VAL A 159 2.12 10.16 -27.33
CA VAL A 159 2.16 9.43 -28.60
C VAL A 159 0.74 9.16 -29.11
N GLU A 160 -0.17 8.64 -28.29
CA GLU A 160 -1.57 8.40 -28.67
C GLU A 160 -2.29 9.67 -29.12
N SER A 161 -2.11 10.78 -28.41
CA SER A 161 -2.65 12.09 -28.78
C SER A 161 -2.10 12.57 -30.13
N THR A 162 -0.81 12.38 -30.38
CA THR A 162 -0.16 12.78 -31.63
C THR A 162 -0.62 11.92 -32.80
N VAL A 163 -0.75 10.60 -32.60
CA VAL A 163 -1.30 9.68 -33.60
C VAL A 163 -2.75 10.05 -33.92
N THR A 164 -3.59 10.28 -32.91
CA THR A 164 -5.00 10.67 -33.10
C THR A 164 -5.12 11.97 -33.90
N LYS A 165 -4.25 12.95 -33.61
CA LYS A 165 -4.20 14.20 -34.37
C LYS A 165 -3.79 13.96 -35.82
N LEU A 166 -2.73 13.18 -36.04
CA LEU A 166 -2.27 12.81 -37.39
C LEU A 166 -3.33 12.04 -38.18
N GLU A 167 -4.04 11.09 -37.57
CA GLU A 167 -5.15 10.37 -38.21
C GLU A 167 -6.27 11.31 -38.63
N LYS A 168 -6.63 12.26 -37.77
CA LYS A 168 -7.66 13.26 -38.07
C LYS A 168 -7.25 14.21 -39.19
N ASP A 169 -6.00 14.69 -39.16
CA ASP A 169 -5.46 15.57 -40.19
C ASP A 169 -5.32 14.83 -41.53
N THR A 170 -4.91 13.56 -41.50
CA THR A 170 -4.83 12.69 -42.69
C THR A 170 -6.22 12.43 -43.28
N SER A 171 -7.24 12.18 -42.44
CA SER A 171 -8.62 11.99 -42.92
C SER A 171 -9.14 13.24 -43.61
N LYS A 172 -8.92 14.43 -43.03
CA LYS A 172 -9.34 15.70 -43.66
C LYS A 172 -8.66 15.91 -45.00
N ALA A 173 -7.34 15.73 -45.08
CA ALA A 173 -6.58 15.88 -46.31
C ALA A 173 -7.07 14.89 -47.39
N ARG A 174 -7.42 13.65 -47.01
CA ARG A 174 -8.00 12.67 -47.93
C ARG A 174 -9.38 13.12 -48.44
N ASP A 175 -10.22 13.64 -47.56
CA ASP A 175 -11.57 14.08 -47.92
C ASP A 175 -11.52 15.34 -48.81
N GLU A 176 -10.60 16.27 -48.56
CA GLU A 176 -10.32 17.44 -49.42
C GLU A 176 -9.82 17.02 -50.81
N LEU A 177 -8.82 16.13 -50.88
CA LEU A 177 -8.32 15.60 -52.16
C LEU A 177 -9.42 14.90 -52.95
N LYS A 178 -10.28 14.13 -52.27
CA LYS A 178 -11.41 13.45 -52.92
C LYS A 178 -12.40 14.48 -53.50
N TRP A 179 -12.70 15.53 -52.74
CA TRP A 179 -13.55 16.62 -53.21
C TRP A 179 -12.97 17.33 -54.42
N GLU A 180 -11.66 17.65 -54.41
CA GLU A 180 -10.97 18.25 -55.56
C GLU A 180 -11.02 17.33 -56.80
N LEU A 181 -10.82 16.02 -56.62
CA LEU A 181 -10.91 15.03 -57.69
C LEU A 181 -12.31 14.97 -58.31
N GLU A 182 -13.36 15.00 -57.49
CA GLU A 182 -14.75 15.02 -57.94
C GLU A 182 -15.07 16.31 -58.72
N GLN A 183 -14.55 17.47 -58.27
CA GLN A 183 -14.70 18.74 -58.96
C GLN A 183 -13.98 18.76 -60.31
N LEU A 184 -12.74 18.26 -60.37
CA LEU A 184 -11.98 18.14 -61.62
C LEU A 184 -12.68 17.20 -62.61
N GLN A 185 -13.20 16.05 -62.14
CA GLN A 185 -13.98 15.14 -62.99
C GLN A 185 -15.27 15.78 -63.52
N GLN A 186 -15.93 16.65 -62.75
CA GLN A 186 -17.09 17.41 -63.21
C GLN A 186 -16.68 18.49 -64.22
N ALA A 187 -15.54 19.15 -64.03
CA ALA A 187 -14.99 20.15 -64.94
C ALA A 187 -14.49 19.57 -66.28
N GLU A 188 -14.12 18.28 -66.34
CA GLU A 188 -13.74 17.59 -67.58
C GLU A 188 -14.94 17.04 -68.39
N ARG A 189 -16.13 16.88 -67.78
CA ARG A 189 -17.33 16.39 -68.47
C ARG A 189 -17.85 17.31 -69.60
N PRO A 190 -17.78 18.66 -69.51
CA PRO A 190 -18.13 19.52 -70.64
C PRO A 190 -17.12 19.42 -71.80
N THR A 191 -15.85 19.11 -71.54
CA THR A 191 -14.78 19.10 -72.56
C THR A 191 -14.83 17.85 -73.45
N LYS A 192 -15.25 16.69 -72.91
CA LYS A 192 -15.46 15.46 -73.70
C LYS A 192 -16.70 15.49 -74.60
N LYS A 193 -17.67 16.37 -74.34
CA LYS A 193 -18.82 16.59 -75.24
C LYS A 193 -18.48 17.50 -76.44
N GLY A 194 -17.36 18.22 -76.41
CA GLY A 194 -16.90 19.05 -77.52
C GLY A 194 -16.04 18.32 -78.56
N GLN A 195 -15.39 17.20 -78.19
CA GLN A 195 -14.49 16.46 -79.09
C GLN A 195 -15.17 15.32 -79.87
N SER A 196 -16.42 14.99 -79.58
CA SER A 196 -17.19 13.96 -80.32
C SER A 196 -17.93 14.51 -81.55
N THR A 197 -17.63 15.74 -81.99
CA THR A 197 -18.30 16.36 -83.16
C THR A 197 -17.31 16.88 -84.23
N ILE A 198 -16.06 16.42 -84.23
CA ILE A 198 -15.09 16.74 -85.30
C ILE A 198 -14.36 15.47 -85.74
N GLU A 199 -15.11 14.43 -86.08
CA GLU A 199 -14.64 13.37 -86.99
C GLU A 199 -15.86 12.94 -87.83
N SER A 200 -16.10 13.64 -88.94
CA SER A 200 -16.94 13.23 -90.08
C SER A 200 -16.47 13.97 -91.32
#